data_AF-A0A5V6DL51-F1
#
_entry.id   AF-A0A5V6DL51-F1
#
_cell.length_a   1.000
_cell.length_b   1.000
_cell.length_c   1.000
_cell.angle_alpha   90.00
_cell.angle_beta   90.00
_cell.angle_gamma   90.00
#
_symmetry.space_group_name_H-M   'P 1'
#
loop_
_entity.id
_entity.type
_entity.pdbx_description
1 polymer ?
#
loop_
_entity_poly.entity_id
_entity_poly.type
_entity_poly.pdbx_seq_one_letter_code
_entity_poly.pdbx_strand_id
1 'polypeptide(L)'
;MSNYSDLFQIIKIRVCQNNEFPTSSLAGTNNYRANQVWYRICQIFTLECILSEYRKCNSSDYYLLDNEKALHHLIFQITKWKLEDIRGLSLNDSLFIISDRLKPDYMSEKAAEFLRSQKLPVSHYPVDDFSEADWDPRENSVFLQDHQ
;
A
#
# COMPACT_ATOMS: atom_id res chain seq x y z
N MET A 1 -2.08 6.69 17.83
CA MET A 1 -3.04 5.61 17.50
C MET A 1 -3.28 5.67 16.01
N SER A 2 -2.57 4.84 15.25
CA SER A 2 -2.78 4.73 13.80
C SER A 2 -4.22 4.36 13.48
N ASN A 3 -4.83 5.08 12.54
CA ASN A 3 -6.23 4.89 12.18
C ASN A 3 -6.34 4.02 10.91
N TYR A 4 -6.12 2.71 11.09
CA TYR A 4 -6.16 1.75 9.98
C TYR A 4 -7.51 1.71 9.26
N SER A 5 -8.61 1.96 10.00
CA SER A 5 -9.94 2.05 9.41
C SER A 5 -10.02 3.20 8.41
N ASP A 6 -9.62 4.40 8.83
CA ASP A 6 -9.70 5.59 7.97
C ASP A 6 -8.71 5.51 6.81
N LEU A 7 -7.49 5.00 7.04
CA LEU A 7 -6.53 4.71 5.98
C LEU A 7 -7.13 3.75 4.93
N PHE A 8 -7.77 2.67 5.38
CA PHE A 8 -8.37 1.70 4.48
C PHE A 8 -9.55 2.30 3.71
N GLN A 9 -10.37 3.15 4.34
CA GLN A 9 -11.46 3.84 3.66
C GLN A 9 -10.96 4.84 2.62
N ILE A 10 -9.94 5.64 2.91
CA ILE A 10 -9.44 6.62 1.94
C ILE A 10 -8.81 5.94 0.73
N ILE A 11 -8.01 4.88 0.95
CA ILE A 11 -7.47 4.05 -0.14
C ILE A 11 -8.61 3.45 -0.96
N LYS A 12 -9.63 2.88 -0.31
CA LYS A 12 -10.80 2.33 -0.99
C LYS A 12 -11.47 3.37 -1.90
N ILE A 13 -11.73 4.57 -1.38
CA ILE A 13 -12.37 5.64 -2.15
C ILE A 13 -11.52 6.02 -3.35
N ARG A 14 -10.21 6.20 -3.16
CA ARG A 14 -9.28 6.58 -4.22
C ARG A 14 -9.18 5.55 -5.34
N VAL A 15 -8.95 4.28 -4.99
CA VAL A 15 -8.88 3.19 -5.97
C VAL A 15 -10.19 3.08 -6.75
N CYS A 16 -11.34 3.24 -6.07
CA CYS A 16 -12.65 3.26 -6.75
C CYS A 16 -12.75 4.39 -7.77
N GLN A 17 -12.42 5.61 -7.36
CA GLN A 17 -12.53 6.81 -8.20
C GLN A 17 -11.63 6.73 -9.43
N ASN A 18 -10.36 6.38 -9.24
CA ASN A 18 -9.38 6.32 -10.31
C ASN A 18 -9.63 5.19 -11.32
N ASN A 19 -10.35 4.15 -10.92
CA ASN A 19 -10.64 2.98 -11.75
C ASN A 19 -12.12 2.90 -12.17
N GLU A 20 -12.84 4.04 -12.06
CA GLU A 20 -14.24 4.24 -12.44
C GLU A 20 -15.19 3.18 -11.85
N PHE A 21 -14.89 2.71 -10.64
CA PHE A 21 -15.65 1.67 -9.96
C PHE A 21 -16.53 2.26 -8.85
N PRO A 22 -17.86 2.12 -8.88
CA PRO A 22 -18.71 2.66 -7.82
C PRO A 22 -18.44 2.00 -6.47
N THR A 23 -18.13 2.80 -5.43
CA THR A 23 -17.81 2.30 -4.08
C THR A 23 -18.93 1.45 -3.47
N SER A 24 -20.19 1.75 -3.81
CA SER A 24 -21.36 0.97 -3.40
C SER A 24 -21.37 -0.45 -3.98
N SER A 25 -20.77 -0.65 -5.16
CA SER A 25 -20.72 -1.94 -5.86
C SER A 25 -19.68 -2.89 -5.28
N LEU A 26 -18.73 -2.40 -4.46
CA LEU A 26 -17.79 -3.27 -3.73
C LEU A 26 -18.48 -4.06 -2.62
N ALA A 27 -19.56 -3.52 -2.06
CA ALA A 27 -20.34 -4.19 -1.03
C ALA A 27 -21.37 -5.12 -1.70
N GLY A 28 -21.11 -6.43 -1.65
CA GLY A 28 -22.08 -7.45 -2.08
C GLY A 28 -21.88 -8.02 -3.48
N THR A 29 -20.90 -7.54 -4.24
CA THR A 29 -20.61 -8.08 -5.58
C THR A 29 -19.39 -8.98 -5.55
N ASN A 30 -19.58 -10.30 -5.67
CA ASN A 30 -18.49 -11.25 -5.90
C ASN A 30 -18.27 -11.43 -7.41
N ASN A 31 -17.96 -10.34 -8.12
CA ASN A 31 -17.58 -10.39 -9.53
C ASN A 31 -16.08 -10.13 -9.70
N TYR A 32 -15.55 -10.56 -10.84
CA TYR A 32 -14.13 -10.50 -11.14
C TYR A 32 -13.54 -9.09 -10.99
N ARG A 33 -14.25 -8.06 -11.48
CA ARG A 33 -13.79 -6.67 -11.42
C ARG A 33 -13.77 -6.12 -9.98
N ALA A 34 -14.79 -6.43 -9.19
CA ALA A 34 -14.83 -6.06 -7.78
C ALA A 34 -13.67 -6.71 -7.01
N ASN A 35 -13.33 -7.96 -7.33
CA ASN A 35 -12.21 -8.64 -6.71
C ASN A 35 -10.85 -8.06 -7.15
N GLN A 36 -10.70 -7.62 -8.40
CA GLN A 36 -9.52 -6.84 -8.83
C GLN A 36 -9.37 -5.55 -8.03
N VAL A 37 -10.46 -4.80 -7.84
CA VAL A 37 -10.45 -3.55 -7.06
C VAL A 37 -10.09 -3.81 -5.60
N TRP A 38 -10.68 -4.84 -4.97
CA TRP A 38 -10.30 -5.28 -3.63
C TRP A 38 -8.83 -5.68 -3.55
N TYR A 39 -8.31 -6.39 -4.54
CA TYR A 39 -6.91 -6.80 -4.60
C TYR A 39 -5.97 -5.59 -4.60
N ARG A 40 -6.24 -4.58 -5.43
CA ARG A 40 -5.47 -3.33 -5.48
C ARG A 40 -5.52 -2.57 -4.15
N ILE A 41 -6.70 -2.44 -3.53
CA ILE A 41 -6.86 -1.81 -2.21
C ILE A 41 -5.99 -2.51 -1.18
N CYS A 42 -6.00 -3.85 -1.15
CA CYS A 42 -5.17 -4.64 -0.25
C CYS A 42 -3.66 -4.45 -0.49
N GLN A 43 -3.22 -4.39 -1.75
CA GLN A 43 -1.81 -4.16 -2.08
C GLN A 43 -1.34 -2.81 -1.54
N ILE A 44 -2.11 -1.74 -1.77
CA ILE A 44 -1.76 -0.39 -1.32
C ILE A 44 -1.80 -0.29 0.20
N PHE A 45 -2.84 -0.81 0.85
CA PHE A 45 -2.92 -0.82 2.31
C PHE A 45 -1.75 -1.58 2.95
N THR A 46 -1.42 -2.75 2.38
CA THR A 46 -0.29 -3.58 2.83
C THR A 46 1.03 -2.83 2.65
N LEU A 47 1.23 -2.21 1.49
CA LEU A 47 2.38 -1.35 1.21
C LEU A 47 2.52 -0.25 2.27
N GLU A 48 1.47 0.50 2.54
CA GLU A 48 1.50 1.60 3.53
C GLU A 48 1.89 1.13 4.93
N CYS A 49 1.32 0.00 5.37
CA CYS A 49 1.64 -0.57 6.68
C CYS A 49 3.10 -1.02 6.76
N ILE A 50 3.64 -1.63 5.70
CA ILE A 50 5.04 -2.05 5.63
C ILE A 50 5.97 -0.84 5.60
N LEU A 51 5.67 0.16 4.79
CA LEU A 51 6.48 1.38 4.72
C LEU A 51 6.47 2.14 6.04
N SER A 52 5.36 2.12 6.78
CA SER A 52 5.29 2.69 8.13
C SER A 52 6.25 2.01 9.10
N GLU A 53 6.24 0.68 9.18
CA GLU A 53 7.19 -0.05 10.03
C GLU A 53 8.63 0.13 9.56
N TYR A 54 8.85 0.09 8.24
CA TYR A 54 10.16 0.30 7.65
C TYR A 54 10.76 1.67 8.04
N ARG A 55 9.95 2.73 8.02
CA ARG A 55 10.38 4.07 8.45
C ARG A 55 10.85 4.10 9.90
N LYS A 56 10.24 3.32 10.80
CA LYS A 56 10.66 3.28 12.22
C LYS A 56 12.06 2.71 12.41
N CYS A 57 12.47 1.77 11.56
CA CYS A 57 13.78 1.12 11.65
C CYS A 57 14.87 1.79 10.81
N ASN A 58 14.49 2.50 9.74
CA ASN A 58 15.43 2.97 8.73
C ASN A 58 15.49 4.49 8.57
N SER A 59 14.54 5.25 9.14
CA SER A 59 14.67 6.71 9.21
C SER A 59 15.68 7.10 10.29
N SER A 60 16.22 8.31 10.17
CA SER A 60 17.05 8.93 11.21
C SER A 60 16.54 10.32 11.54
N ASP A 61 16.98 10.87 12.66
CA ASP A 61 16.65 12.24 13.08
C ASP A 61 17.05 13.31 12.04
N TYR A 62 18.00 12.98 11.16
CA TYR A 62 18.52 13.87 10.12
C TYR A 62 17.96 13.58 8.72
N TYR A 63 17.28 12.44 8.53
CA TYR A 63 16.73 12.06 7.24
C TYR A 63 15.51 11.15 7.41
N LEU A 64 14.34 11.75 7.20
CA LEU A 64 13.07 11.03 7.22
C LEU A 64 12.81 10.38 5.86
N LEU A 65 12.41 9.11 5.88
CA LEU A 65 11.98 8.37 4.70
C LEU A 65 10.49 8.64 4.42
N ASP A 66 10.12 9.90 4.27
CA ASP A 66 8.74 10.31 4.01
C ASP A 66 8.24 9.84 2.64
N ASN A 67 6.95 9.51 2.58
CA ASN A 67 6.24 9.20 1.34
C ASN A 67 6.93 8.12 0.50
N GLU A 68 7.18 8.39 -0.79
CA GLU A 68 7.82 7.48 -1.76
C GLU A 68 9.26 7.12 -1.38
N LYS A 69 9.94 7.95 -0.57
CA LYS A 69 11.35 7.72 -0.22
C LYS A 69 11.54 6.42 0.56
N ALA A 70 10.57 6.02 1.40
CA ALA A 70 10.62 4.74 2.09
C ALA A 70 10.62 3.57 1.10
N LEU A 71 9.77 3.62 0.07
CA LEU A 71 9.71 2.59 -0.96
C LEU A 71 11.00 2.55 -1.78
N HIS A 72 11.48 3.70 -2.24
CA HIS A 72 12.73 3.78 -2.98
C HIS A 72 13.93 3.27 -2.16
N HIS A 73 13.98 3.61 -0.87
CA HIS A 73 15.04 3.14 0.02
C HIS A 73 14.92 1.62 0.27
N LEU A 74 13.72 1.07 0.45
CA LEU A 74 13.49 -0.36 0.56
C LEU A 74 13.95 -1.10 -0.71
N ILE A 75 13.56 -0.62 -1.88
CA ILE A 75 13.99 -1.18 -3.18
C ILE A 75 15.51 -1.12 -3.30
N PHE A 76 16.12 0.03 -2.97
CA PHE A 76 17.58 0.16 -2.95
C PHE A 76 18.24 -0.87 -2.04
N GLN A 77 17.68 -1.13 -0.86
CA GLN A 77 18.23 -2.13 0.05
C GLN A 77 18.17 -3.56 -0.51
N ILE A 78 17.13 -3.89 -1.28
CA ILE A 78 16.94 -5.19 -1.92
C ILE A 78 17.83 -5.35 -3.16
N THR A 79 17.82 -4.37 -4.06
CA THR A 79 18.38 -4.53 -5.41
C THR A 79 19.79 -3.96 -5.58
N LYS A 80 20.16 -2.98 -4.75
CA LYS A 80 21.39 -2.16 -4.90
C LYS A 80 21.49 -1.44 -6.25
N TRP A 81 20.36 -1.24 -6.93
CA TRP A 81 20.31 -0.48 -8.18
C TRP A 81 20.60 1.00 -7.96
N LYS A 82 20.85 1.73 -9.05
CA LYS A 82 21.02 3.17 -8.97
C LYS A 82 19.70 3.85 -8.63
N LEU A 83 19.77 4.98 -7.92
CA LEU A 83 18.59 5.75 -7.56
C LEU A 83 17.83 6.30 -8.77
N GLU A 84 18.52 6.56 -9.89
CA GLU A 84 17.86 6.98 -11.14
C GLU A 84 16.92 5.91 -11.67
N ASP A 85 17.36 4.65 -11.68
CA ASP A 85 16.55 3.51 -12.12
C ASP A 85 15.36 3.30 -11.17
N ILE A 86 15.61 3.38 -9.86
CA ILE A 86 14.58 3.17 -8.84
C ILE A 86 13.48 4.24 -8.91
N ARG A 87 13.85 5.51 -9.13
CA ARG A 87 12.88 6.61 -9.24
C ARG A 87 12.06 6.57 -10.53
N GLY A 88 12.50 5.80 -11.52
CA GLY A 88 11.78 5.58 -12.78
C GLY A 88 10.79 4.42 -12.74
N LEU A 89 10.73 3.65 -11.64
CA LEU A 89 9.84 2.50 -11.52
C LEU A 89 8.38 2.94 -11.41
N SER A 90 7.49 2.18 -12.07
CA SER A 90 6.07 2.23 -11.74
C SER A 90 5.81 1.64 -10.35
N LEU A 91 4.64 1.89 -9.79
CA LEU A 91 4.15 1.25 -8.58
C LEU A 91 4.05 -0.27 -8.79
N ASN A 92 3.57 -0.73 -9.95
CA ASN A 92 3.47 -2.16 -10.22
C ASN A 92 4.86 -2.82 -10.27
N ASP A 93 5.85 -2.20 -10.91
CA ASP A 93 7.24 -2.69 -10.88
C ASP A 93 7.82 -2.66 -9.46
N SER A 94 7.52 -1.61 -8.71
CA SER A 94 7.95 -1.49 -7.31
C SER A 94 7.36 -2.61 -6.44
N LEU A 95 6.05 -2.86 -6.55
CA LEU A 95 5.34 -3.93 -5.84
C LEU A 95 5.86 -5.31 -6.25
N PHE A 96 6.21 -5.50 -7.53
CA PHE A 96 6.83 -6.72 -8.01
C PHE A 96 8.19 -6.97 -7.32
N ILE A 97 9.05 -5.97 -7.27
CA ILE A 97 10.38 -6.06 -6.64
C ILE A 97 10.27 -6.39 -5.15
N ILE A 98 9.30 -5.79 -4.44
CA ILE A 98 9.11 -6.00 -2.99
C ILE A 98 8.10 -7.11 -2.66
N SER A 99 7.74 -7.95 -3.62
CA SER A 99 6.65 -8.94 -3.46
C SER A 99 6.90 -9.92 -2.31
N ASP A 100 8.16 -10.25 -2.01
CA ASP A 100 8.56 -11.05 -0.84
C ASP A 100 8.27 -10.36 0.50
N ARG A 101 8.15 -9.03 0.49
CA ARG A 101 7.84 -8.19 1.64
C ARG A 101 6.37 -7.88 1.83
N LEU A 102 5.51 -8.07 0.83
CA LEU A 102 4.06 -7.81 0.90
C LEU A 102 3.31 -8.88 1.72
N LYS A 103 3.71 -9.07 2.98
CA LYS A 103 3.14 -10.06 3.91
C LYS A 103 3.07 -9.55 5.35
N PRO A 104 2.22 -10.14 6.20
CA PRO A 104 2.02 -9.69 7.58
C PRO A 104 3.30 -9.56 8.43
N ASP A 105 4.33 -10.35 8.12
CA ASP A 105 5.61 -10.35 8.86
C ASP A 105 6.35 -9.00 8.84
N TYR A 106 6.01 -8.12 7.90
CA TYR A 106 6.68 -6.82 7.72
C TYR A 106 5.84 -5.62 8.12
N MET A 107 4.68 -5.84 8.77
CA MET A 107 3.83 -4.79 9.32
C MET A 107 3.55 -5.02 10.82
N SER A 108 2.97 -4.04 11.51
CA SER A 108 2.58 -4.25 12.90
C SER A 108 1.49 -5.33 13.05
N GLU A 109 1.49 -6.02 14.19
CA GLU A 109 0.47 -7.01 14.51
C GLU A 109 -0.96 -6.43 14.42
N LYS A 110 -1.14 -5.19 14.89
CA LYS A 110 -2.43 -4.47 14.81
C LYS A 110 -2.89 -4.25 13.36
N ALA A 111 -1.96 -3.90 12.46
CA ALA A 111 -2.27 -3.73 11.04
C ALA A 111 -2.65 -5.07 10.38
N ALA A 112 -1.91 -6.13 10.71
CA ALA A 112 -2.19 -7.48 10.21
C ALA A 112 -3.55 -8.00 10.72
N GLU A 113 -3.89 -7.78 11.98
CA GLU A 113 -5.19 -8.09 12.55
C GLU A 113 -6.33 -7.33 11.86
N PHE A 114 -6.15 -6.02 11.65
CA PHE A 114 -7.12 -5.21 10.92
C PHE A 114 -7.36 -5.77 9.52
N LEU A 115 -6.30 -6.06 8.75
CA LEU A 115 -6.44 -6.61 7.40
C LEU A 115 -7.17 -7.97 7.41
N ARG A 116 -6.84 -8.87 8.35
CA ARG A 116 -7.54 -10.17 8.52
C ARG A 116 -9.03 -9.98 8.84
N SER A 117 -9.37 -8.99 9.66
CA SER A 117 -10.76 -8.70 10.04
C SER A 117 -11.64 -8.27 8.88
N GLN A 118 -11.06 -7.76 7.79
CA GLN A 118 -11.80 -7.35 6.60
C GLN A 118 -12.40 -8.53 5.82
N LYS A 119 -11.96 -9.77 6.08
CA LYS A 119 -12.46 -11.01 5.42
C LYS A 119 -12.50 -10.92 3.88
N LEU A 120 -11.46 -10.31 3.31
CA LEU A 120 -11.40 -10.02 1.87
C LEU A 120 -11.07 -11.28 1.05
N PRO A 121 -11.45 -11.33 -0.24
CA PRO A 121 -11.11 -12.44 -1.13
C PRO A 121 -9.59 -12.67 -1.19
N VAL A 122 -9.16 -13.89 -0.85
CA VAL A 122 -7.75 -14.29 -0.96
C VAL A 122 -7.54 -14.93 -2.33
N SER A 123 -7.48 -14.09 -3.35
CA SER A 123 -7.16 -14.54 -4.71
C SER A 123 -6.30 -13.48 -5.39
N HIS A 124 -5.37 -13.95 -6.22
CA HIS A 124 -4.55 -13.07 -7.03
C HIS A 124 -5.34 -12.63 -8.26
N TYR A 125 -5.26 -11.34 -8.57
CA TYR A 125 -5.88 -10.77 -9.76
C TYR A 125 -4.87 -9.88 -10.48
N PRO A 126 -4.83 -9.92 -11.83
CA PRO A 126 -4.05 -8.97 -12.59
C PRO A 126 -4.61 -7.56 -12.37
N VAL A 127 -3.70 -6.63 -12.09
CA VAL A 127 -4.02 -5.21 -11.83
C VAL A 127 -3.08 -4.31 -12.64
N ASP A 128 -2.51 -4.82 -13.73
CA ASP A 128 -1.58 -4.09 -14.60
C ASP A 128 -2.22 -2.84 -15.22
N ASP A 129 -3.54 -2.89 -15.46
CA ASP A 129 -4.33 -1.77 -15.99
C ASP A 129 -4.82 -0.76 -14.93
N PHE A 130 -4.48 -0.97 -13.65
CA PHE A 130 -4.89 -0.05 -12.58
C PHE A 130 -4.03 1.20 -12.56
N SER A 131 -4.64 2.32 -12.16
CA SER A 131 -3.96 3.60 -12.14
C SER A 131 -2.80 3.64 -11.14
N GLU A 132 -1.69 4.25 -11.55
CA GLU A 132 -0.57 4.61 -10.67
C GLU A 132 -1.00 5.61 -9.59
N ALA A 133 -1.99 6.46 -9.89
CA ALA A 133 -2.54 7.45 -8.96
C ALA A 133 -3.38 6.83 -7.83
N ASP A 134 -3.57 5.51 -7.84
CA ASP A 134 -4.22 4.77 -6.76
C ASP A 134 -3.44 4.90 -5.45
N TRP A 135 -2.13 5.06 -5.54
CA TRP A 135 -1.27 5.27 -4.39
C TRP A 135 -0.93 6.75 -4.22
N ASP A 136 -1.43 7.33 -3.14
CA ASP A 136 -1.09 8.69 -2.70
C ASP A 136 -0.44 8.62 -1.32
N PRO A 137 0.89 8.44 -1.25
CA PRO A 137 1.58 8.25 0.02
C PRO A 137 1.51 9.50 0.91
N ARG A 138 1.31 10.69 0.34
CA ARG A 138 1.20 11.93 1.11
C ARG A 138 -0.12 11.98 1.86
N GLU A 139 -1.24 11.68 1.19
CA GLU A 139 -2.55 11.56 1.83
C GLU A 139 -2.55 10.44 2.88
N ASN A 140 -2.04 9.27 2.50
CA ASN A 140 -2.03 8.09 3.37
C ASN A 140 -1.21 8.29 4.65
N SER A 141 -0.09 9.03 4.56
CA SER A 141 0.84 9.20 5.68
C SER A 141 0.19 9.79 6.93
N VAL A 142 -0.84 10.64 6.76
CA VAL A 142 -1.54 11.32 7.87
C VAL A 142 -2.20 10.33 8.83
N PHE A 143 -2.67 9.20 8.33
CA PHE A 143 -3.37 8.18 9.14
C PHE A 143 -2.42 7.25 9.91
N LEU A 144 -1.13 7.30 9.57
CA LEU A 144 -0.06 6.48 10.14
C LEU A 144 0.91 7.28 10.99
N GLN A 145 0.75 8.61 11.08
CA GLN A 145 1.44 9.43 12.05
C GLN A 145 0.90 9.11 13.45
N ASP A 146 1.71 8.45 14.25
CA ASP A 146 1.50 8.49 15.70
C ASP A 146 1.86 9.91 16.14
N HIS A 147 0.84 10.73 16.42
CA HIS A 147 1.04 11.92 17.25
C HIS A 147 1.67 11.44 18.56
N GLN A 148 2.96 11.74 18.74
CA GLN A 148 3.69 11.55 19.99
C GLN A 148 3.00 12.30 21.14
#